data_AF-A0A8T0ELW6-F1
#
_entry.id   AF-A0A8T0ELW6-F1
#
_cell.length_a   1.000
_cell.length_b   1.000
_cell.length_c   1.000
_cell.angle_alpha   90.00
_cell.angle_beta   90.00
_cell.angle_gamma   90.00
#
_symmetry.space_group_name_H-M   'P 1'
#
loop_
_entity.id
_entity.type
_entity.pdbx_description
1 polymer ?
#
loop_
_entity_poly.entity_id
_entity_poly.type
_entity_poly.pdbx_seq_one_letter_code
_entity_poly.pdbx_strand_id
1 'polypeptide(L)'
;MEGKLICLLLSVCNGKIWKPKEVPKPKTDDLQIELDLDDEYEQALDTAEEAELVDLAAILGLHSMLNQDQFHASILNKGQKIGDRFESIVHATKPKVLPLEPDNDTDVDKTLEQVCNNDPSLKKLNWNNIRNISREKMKRLFEGLKTNTHLEYLSLANTDLYDVSAEVLVEALKQNKSLISLNVESNYLTGSMIRDLIDALLTNQTVLEFRAANQSPSILGNKIEMEITKLVEENKTLLRLGLCFDVPDARVRITEHLQKNNDRIRLRRIGCEP
;
A
#
# COMPACT_ATOMS: atom_id res chain seq x y z
N MET A 1 -41.74 43.99 -12.92
CA MET A 1 -42.46 43.24 -11.88
C MET A 1 -42.51 41.80 -12.33
N GLU A 2 -41.49 41.06 -11.92
CA GLU A 2 -41.16 39.71 -12.40
C GLU A 2 -42.05 38.67 -11.71
N GLY A 3 -42.55 37.72 -12.51
CA GLY A 3 -43.34 36.60 -12.06
C GLY A 3 -42.49 35.60 -11.27
N LYS A 4 -42.85 35.37 -10.01
CA LYS A 4 -42.30 34.28 -9.20
C LYS A 4 -42.97 32.96 -9.58
N LEU A 5 -42.23 32.12 -10.28
CA LEU A 5 -42.48 30.69 -10.43
C LEU A 5 -42.24 30.03 -9.06
N ILE A 6 -43.30 29.60 -8.37
CA ILE A 6 -43.18 28.78 -7.16
C ILE A 6 -43.17 27.32 -7.63
N CYS A 7 -41.98 26.73 -7.66
CA CYS A 7 -41.79 25.32 -7.94
C CYS A 7 -42.13 24.52 -6.66
N LEU A 8 -43.37 24.02 -6.58
CA LEU A 8 -43.79 23.03 -5.58
C LEU A 8 -43.23 21.66 -5.98
N LEU A 9 -42.00 21.37 -5.57
CA LEU A 9 -41.48 20.00 -5.56
C LEU A 9 -42.09 19.25 -4.37
N LEU A 10 -43.28 18.68 -4.59
CA LEU A 10 -43.82 17.59 -3.77
C LEU A 10 -42.99 16.33 -4.03
N SER A 11 -41.88 16.18 -3.30
CA SER A 11 -41.18 14.89 -3.22
C SER A 11 -42.04 13.91 -2.43
N VAL A 12 -42.75 13.05 -3.15
CA VAL A 12 -43.43 11.87 -2.60
C VAL A 12 -42.36 10.87 -2.15
N CYS A 13 -42.06 10.82 -0.86
CA CYS A 13 -41.26 9.76 -0.27
C CYS A 13 -42.09 8.49 -0.12
N ASN A 14 -42.26 7.74 -1.21
CA ASN A 14 -42.82 6.38 -1.17
C ASN A 14 -41.75 5.39 -0.70
N GLY A 15 -41.46 5.43 0.61
CA GLY A 15 -40.65 4.43 1.30
C GLY A 15 -41.22 4.21 2.68
N LYS A 16 -41.47 2.95 3.07
CA LYS A 16 -41.91 2.63 4.43
C LYS A 16 -40.88 3.20 5.41
N ILE A 17 -41.35 4.02 6.36
CA ILE A 17 -40.52 4.53 7.46
C ILE A 17 -39.85 3.31 8.10
N TRP A 18 -38.52 3.27 8.06
CA TRP A 18 -37.76 2.20 8.68
C TRP A 18 -38.06 2.22 10.18
N LYS A 19 -38.78 1.20 10.65
CA LYS A 19 -38.92 0.93 12.07
C LYS A 19 -37.75 0.03 12.46
N PRO A 20 -36.94 0.41 13.46
CA PRO A 20 -35.92 -0.49 13.99
C PRO A 20 -36.60 -1.82 14.33
N LYS A 21 -36.01 -2.93 13.86
CA LYS A 21 -36.43 -4.24 14.39
C LYS A 21 -36.17 -4.18 15.90
N GLU A 22 -37.21 -4.44 16.69
CA GLU A 22 -37.02 -4.76 18.10
C GLU A 22 -36.09 -5.96 18.16
N VAL A 23 -34.83 -5.71 18.50
CA VAL A 23 -33.90 -6.79 18.81
C VAL A 23 -34.47 -7.39 20.09
N PRO A 24 -34.94 -8.65 20.08
CA PRO A 24 -35.31 -9.29 21.33
C PRO A 24 -34.08 -9.17 22.22
N LYS A 25 -34.23 -8.53 23.39
CA LYS A 25 -33.15 -8.52 24.37
C LYS A 25 -32.69 -9.97 24.49
N PRO A 26 -31.38 -10.26 24.32
CA PRO A 26 -30.91 -11.59 24.59
C PRO A 26 -31.49 -11.97 25.94
N LYS A 27 -32.14 -13.13 26.02
CA LYS A 27 -32.47 -13.68 27.34
C LYS A 27 -31.13 -13.67 28.06
N THR A 28 -31.01 -12.83 29.07
CA THR A 28 -29.97 -13.03 30.05
C THR A 28 -30.39 -14.32 30.71
N ASP A 29 -29.93 -15.44 30.13
CA ASP A 29 -29.60 -16.56 30.98
C ASP A 29 -28.56 -15.93 31.90
N ASP A 30 -29.03 -15.44 33.04
CA ASP A 30 -28.21 -14.97 34.14
C ASP A 30 -27.44 -16.22 34.58
N LEU A 31 -26.41 -16.58 33.80
CA LEU A 31 -25.23 -17.24 34.31
C LEU A 31 -24.66 -16.22 35.28
N GLN A 32 -25.27 -16.17 36.48
CA GLN A 32 -24.61 -15.71 37.68
C GLN A 32 -23.42 -16.64 37.83
N ILE A 33 -22.33 -16.25 37.17
CA ILE A 33 -21.01 -16.71 37.54
C ILE A 33 -20.82 -16.03 38.90
N GLU A 34 -21.22 -16.72 39.97
CA GLU A 34 -20.78 -16.39 41.32
C GLU A 34 -19.25 -16.47 41.29
N LEU A 35 -18.62 -15.33 41.09
CA LEU A 35 -17.20 -15.16 41.31
C LEU A 35 -17.08 -14.97 42.80
N ASP A 36 -16.58 -15.99 43.49
CA ASP A 36 -16.22 -15.92 44.91
C ASP A 36 -14.96 -15.03 45.02
N LEU A 37 -15.18 -13.72 44.99
CA LEU A 37 -14.16 -12.69 45.18
C LEU A 37 -14.08 -12.38 46.68
N ASP A 38 -12.86 -12.28 47.21
CA ASP A 38 -12.71 -11.85 48.60
C ASP A 38 -13.35 -10.46 48.79
N ASP A 39 -13.99 -10.22 49.95
CA ASP A 39 -14.70 -8.97 50.28
C ASP A 39 -13.86 -7.70 49.99
N GLU A 40 -12.54 -7.80 50.07
CA GLU A 40 -11.59 -6.72 49.78
C GLU A 40 -11.57 -6.32 48.28
N TYR A 41 -11.67 -7.29 47.36
CA TYR A 41 -11.67 -7.04 45.91
C TYR A 41 -13.02 -6.52 45.43
N GLU A 42 -14.13 -7.01 45.98
CA GLU A 42 -15.47 -6.48 45.66
C GLU A 42 -15.56 -5.01 46.06
N GLN A 43 -15.09 -4.68 47.27
CA GLN A 43 -15.06 -3.29 47.73
C GLN A 43 -14.15 -2.40 46.87
N ALA A 44 -13.02 -2.92 46.40
CA ALA A 44 -12.12 -2.19 45.51
C ALA A 44 -12.74 -1.92 44.12
N LEU A 45 -13.48 -2.87 43.55
CA LEU A 45 -14.16 -2.69 42.27
C LEU A 45 -15.34 -1.72 42.37
N ASP A 46 -16.09 -1.74 43.47
CA ASP A 46 -17.22 -0.84 43.70
C ASP A 46 -16.79 0.61 43.97
N THR A 47 -15.56 0.81 44.45
CA THR A 47 -15.01 2.14 44.78
C THR A 47 -14.07 2.71 43.72
N ALA A 48 -13.64 1.91 42.74
CA ALA A 48 -12.71 2.31 41.68
C ALA A 48 -13.30 3.38 40.75
N GLU A 49 -12.44 4.27 40.24
CA GLU A 49 -12.86 5.22 39.20
C GLU A 49 -13.04 4.52 37.85
N GLU A 50 -13.96 4.99 37.01
CA GLU A 50 -14.22 4.37 35.69
C GLU A 50 -12.98 4.31 34.78
N ALA A 51 -12.05 5.26 34.94
CA ALA A 51 -10.77 5.25 34.24
C ALA A 51 -9.91 4.04 34.63
N GLU A 52 -9.88 3.72 35.93
CA GLU A 52 -9.13 2.57 36.46
C GLU A 52 -9.77 1.25 36.02
N LEU A 53 -11.11 1.19 35.96
CA LEU A 53 -11.83 0.01 35.46
C LEU A 53 -11.56 -0.24 33.97
N VAL A 54 -11.47 0.81 33.16
CA VAL A 54 -11.10 0.65 31.74
C VAL A 54 -9.65 0.22 31.59
N ASP A 55 -8.75 0.75 32.41
CA ASP A 55 -7.34 0.33 32.40
C ASP A 55 -7.19 -1.13 32.83
N LEU A 56 -7.92 -1.55 33.86
CA LEU A 56 -8.03 -2.96 34.26
C LEU A 56 -8.58 -3.83 33.13
N ALA A 57 -9.66 -3.40 32.47
CA ALA A 57 -10.22 -4.12 31.33
C ALA A 57 -9.24 -4.25 30.16
N ALA A 58 -8.41 -3.23 29.91
CA ALA A 58 -7.37 -3.27 28.89
C ALA A 58 -6.25 -4.25 29.27
N ILE A 59 -5.79 -4.24 30.54
CA ILE A 59 -4.77 -5.16 31.08
C ILE A 59 -5.27 -6.61 31.02
N LEU A 60 -6.54 -6.85 31.38
CA LEU A 60 -7.19 -8.16 31.34
C LEU A 60 -7.52 -8.62 29.91
N GLY A 61 -7.32 -7.77 28.90
CA GLY A 61 -7.57 -8.10 27.50
C GLY A 61 -9.06 -8.17 27.13
N LEU A 62 -9.93 -7.52 27.91
CA LEU A 62 -11.38 -7.38 27.67
C LEU A 62 -11.69 -6.37 26.56
N HIS A 63 -11.04 -6.53 25.41
CA HIS A 63 -11.16 -5.65 24.24
C HIS A 63 -12.58 -5.54 23.68
N SER A 64 -13.43 -6.55 23.88
CA SER A 64 -14.85 -6.54 23.48
C SER A 64 -15.70 -5.55 24.27
N MET A 65 -15.22 -5.10 25.43
CA MET A 65 -15.92 -4.17 26.33
C MET A 65 -15.44 -2.72 26.18
N LEU A 66 -14.38 -2.49 25.41
CA LEU A 66 -13.75 -1.17 25.26
C LEU A 66 -13.81 -0.70 23.81
N ASN A 67 -14.01 0.59 23.59
CA ASN A 67 -13.85 1.17 22.26
C ASN A 67 -12.36 1.24 21.88
N GLN A 68 -12.05 1.26 20.58
CA GLN A 68 -10.67 1.29 20.08
C GLN A 68 -9.87 2.49 20.62
N ASP A 69 -10.52 3.64 20.80
CA ASP A 69 -9.92 4.83 21.38
C ASP A 69 -9.63 4.68 22.89
N GLN A 70 -10.53 4.06 23.66
CA GLN A 70 -10.36 3.79 25.10
C GLN A 70 -9.23 2.77 25.34
N PHE A 71 -9.24 1.66 24.60
CA PHE A 71 -8.20 0.64 24.67
C PHE A 71 -6.82 1.21 24.33
N HIS A 72 -6.73 2.00 23.26
CA HIS A 72 -5.47 2.62 22.85
C HIS A 72 -5.02 3.74 23.80
N ALA A 73 -5.95 4.48 24.42
CA ALA A 73 -5.61 5.48 25.44
C ALA A 73 -5.02 4.84 26.71
N SER A 74 -5.59 3.71 27.13
CA SER A 74 -5.13 2.92 28.28
C SER A 74 -3.72 2.36 28.07
N ILE A 75 -3.45 1.68 26.96
CA ILE A 75 -2.12 1.13 26.64
C ILE A 75 -1.05 2.22 26.56
N LEU A 76 -1.41 3.43 26.12
CA LEU A 76 -0.49 4.54 25.98
C LEU A 76 -0.36 5.42 27.24
N ASN A 77 -1.04 5.09 28.34
CA ASN A 77 -1.13 5.92 29.55
C ASN A 77 -1.47 7.39 29.25
N LYS A 78 -2.31 7.65 28.24
CA LYS A 78 -2.59 9.01 27.75
C LYS A 78 -3.71 9.72 28.51
N GLY A 79 -4.27 9.08 29.54
CA GLY A 79 -5.46 9.56 30.25
C GLY A 79 -6.70 9.49 29.34
N GLN A 80 -7.85 9.18 29.91
CA GLN A 80 -9.11 9.21 29.17
C GLN A 80 -9.57 10.63 28.92
N LYS A 81 -10.26 10.84 27.80
CA LYS A 81 -10.94 12.12 27.58
C LYS A 81 -12.14 12.21 28.53
N ILE A 82 -12.36 13.40 29.07
CA ILE A 82 -13.48 13.69 29.99
C ILE A 82 -14.80 13.37 29.26
N GLY A 83 -15.47 12.29 29.67
CA GLY A 83 -16.73 11.82 29.09
C GLY A 83 -16.70 10.42 28.47
N ASP A 84 -15.52 9.79 28.33
CA ASP A 84 -15.37 8.42 27.80
C ASP A 84 -15.71 7.36 28.87
N ARG A 85 -16.94 7.39 29.38
CA ARG A 85 -17.46 6.41 30.35
C ARG A 85 -17.64 5.04 29.72
N PHE A 86 -17.68 3.98 30.54
CA PHE A 86 -18.04 2.64 30.07
C PHE A 86 -19.43 2.59 29.42
N GLU A 87 -20.36 3.41 29.93
CA GLU A 87 -21.73 3.56 29.42
C GLU A 87 -21.88 4.59 28.30
N SER A 88 -20.77 5.19 27.83
CA SER A 88 -20.84 6.24 26.82
C SER A 88 -21.32 5.69 25.47
N ILE A 89 -22.20 6.44 24.80
CA ILE A 89 -22.68 6.07 23.46
C ILE A 89 -21.50 6.15 22.49
N VAL A 90 -21.14 5.00 21.91
CA VAL A 90 -20.05 4.93 20.92
C VAL A 90 -20.41 5.77 19.70
N HIS A 91 -19.65 6.85 19.48
CA HIS A 91 -19.72 7.64 18.26
C HIS A 91 -18.75 7.11 17.21
N ALA A 92 -19.11 7.23 15.93
CA ALA A 92 -18.21 6.91 14.83
C ALA A 92 -16.96 7.80 14.89
N THR A 93 -15.77 7.20 14.76
CA THR A 93 -14.50 7.93 14.74
C THR A 93 -14.49 8.93 13.59
N LYS A 94 -14.26 10.21 13.90
CA LYS A 94 -14.12 11.25 12.87
C LYS A 94 -12.83 10.97 12.08
N PRO A 95 -12.88 10.85 10.74
CA PRO A 95 -11.68 10.70 9.93
C PRO A 95 -10.69 11.83 10.23
N LYS A 96 -9.45 11.47 10.56
CA LYS A 96 -8.38 12.46 10.71
C LYS A 96 -8.07 13.04 9.33
N VAL A 97 -8.36 14.32 9.13
CA VAL A 97 -7.93 15.01 7.91
C VAL A 97 -6.42 15.16 7.99
N LEU A 98 -5.71 14.35 7.23
CA LEU A 98 -4.26 14.48 7.08
C LEU A 98 -3.97 15.66 6.14
N PRO A 99 -2.96 16.49 6.45
CA PRO A 99 -2.50 17.50 5.49
C PRO A 99 -2.04 16.79 4.22
N LEU A 100 -2.30 17.40 3.06
CA LEU A 100 -1.76 16.91 1.80
C LEU A 100 -0.23 17.01 1.86
N GLU A 101 0.45 15.95 1.45
CA GLU A 101 1.90 15.99 1.24
C GLU A 101 2.22 17.02 0.14
N PRO A 102 3.35 17.74 0.23
CA PRO A 102 3.75 18.68 -0.80
C PRO A 102 4.00 17.95 -2.13
N ASP A 103 3.70 18.62 -3.24
CA ASP A 103 4.00 18.11 -4.58
C ASP A 103 5.51 17.93 -4.77
N ASN A 104 5.89 16.98 -5.62
CA ASN A 104 7.29 16.72 -5.98
C ASN A 104 7.84 17.90 -6.81
N ASP A 105 8.88 18.57 -6.29
CA ASP A 105 9.51 19.75 -6.87
C ASP A 105 10.76 19.44 -7.73
N THR A 106 11.01 18.15 -8.02
CA THR A 106 12.18 17.73 -8.81
C THR A 106 12.16 18.35 -10.21
N ASP A 107 13.25 19.04 -10.57
CA ASP A 107 13.44 19.62 -11.91
C ASP A 107 13.69 18.53 -12.96
N VAL A 108 12.69 18.31 -13.81
CA VAL A 108 12.71 17.29 -14.86
C VAL A 108 13.79 17.56 -15.90
N ASP A 109 13.98 18.82 -16.32
CA ASP A 109 14.90 19.15 -17.40
C ASP A 109 16.35 19.02 -16.96
N LYS A 110 16.66 19.52 -15.76
CA LYS A 110 17.99 19.36 -15.17
C LYS A 110 18.34 17.89 -14.94
N THR A 111 17.43 17.12 -14.34
CA THR A 111 17.70 15.71 -14.06
C THR A 111 17.79 14.86 -15.32
N LEU A 112 17.02 15.20 -16.37
CA LEU A 112 17.14 14.58 -17.69
C LEU A 112 18.53 14.82 -18.30
N GLU A 113 19.05 16.05 -18.25
CA GLU A 113 20.40 16.36 -18.72
C GLU A 113 21.47 15.58 -17.94
N GLN A 114 21.32 15.46 -16.62
CA GLN A 114 22.24 14.68 -15.79
C GLN A 114 22.25 13.19 -16.17
N VAL A 115 21.09 12.59 -16.44
CA VAL A 115 21.01 11.20 -16.89
C VAL A 115 21.69 11.05 -18.25
N CYS A 116 21.39 11.93 -19.22
CA CYS A 116 21.98 11.89 -20.55
C CYS A 116 23.50 12.11 -20.55
N ASN A 117 24.02 12.95 -19.64
CA ASN A 117 25.45 13.24 -19.51
C ASN A 117 26.19 12.21 -18.64
N ASN A 118 25.51 11.16 -18.16
CA ASN A 118 26.06 10.16 -17.25
C ASN A 118 26.72 10.78 -16.00
N ASP A 119 26.00 11.68 -15.33
CA ASP A 119 26.49 12.35 -14.12
C ASP A 119 26.70 11.34 -12.96
N PRO A 120 27.92 11.22 -12.40
CA PRO A 120 28.21 10.29 -11.31
C PRO A 120 27.55 10.66 -9.98
N SER A 121 27.08 11.90 -9.82
CA SER A 121 26.38 12.35 -8.62
C SER A 121 24.95 11.83 -8.54
N LEU A 122 24.31 11.53 -9.68
CA LEU A 122 22.91 11.15 -9.76
C LEU A 122 22.73 9.64 -9.66
N LYS A 123 22.63 9.13 -8.43
CA LYS A 123 22.37 7.71 -8.16
C LYS A 123 20.88 7.36 -8.05
N LYS A 124 20.07 8.34 -7.66
CA LYS A 124 18.63 8.17 -7.39
C LYS A 124 17.85 9.23 -8.14
N LEU A 125 16.91 8.80 -8.97
CA LEU A 125 16.00 9.67 -9.69
C LEU A 125 14.56 9.35 -9.30
N ASN A 126 13.83 10.38 -8.87
CA ASN A 126 12.44 10.28 -8.46
C ASN A 126 11.58 11.31 -9.19
N TRP A 127 10.80 10.86 -10.16
CA TRP A 127 9.79 11.68 -10.85
C TRP A 127 8.37 11.33 -10.43
N ASN A 128 8.18 10.71 -9.25
CA ASN A 128 6.86 10.31 -8.79
C ASN A 128 5.91 11.50 -8.70
N ASN A 129 4.67 11.30 -9.13
CA ASN A 129 3.58 12.27 -9.10
C ASN A 129 3.82 13.58 -9.87
N ILE A 130 4.88 13.66 -10.68
CA ILE A 130 5.09 14.81 -11.56
C ILE A 130 4.15 14.66 -12.75
N ARG A 131 3.16 15.55 -12.82
CA ARG A 131 2.18 15.58 -13.90
C ARG A 131 2.76 16.24 -15.14
N ASN A 132 2.22 15.87 -16.31
CA ASN A 132 2.51 16.50 -17.61
C ASN A 132 3.97 16.35 -18.09
N ILE A 133 4.63 15.23 -17.82
CA ILE A 133 5.91 14.94 -18.48
C ILE A 133 5.64 14.63 -19.96
N SER A 134 6.28 15.38 -20.85
CA SER A 134 6.15 15.10 -22.29
C SER A 134 6.69 13.70 -22.63
N ARG A 135 5.98 13.00 -23.53
CA ARG A 135 6.42 11.69 -24.05
C ARG A 135 7.83 11.74 -24.65
N GLU A 136 8.23 12.88 -25.20
CA GLU A 136 9.59 13.10 -25.72
C GLU A 136 10.64 13.11 -24.61
N LYS A 137 10.34 13.73 -23.45
CA LYS A 137 11.22 13.72 -22.29
C LYS A 137 11.38 12.31 -21.72
N MET A 138 10.29 11.54 -21.65
CA MET A 138 10.35 10.13 -21.22
C MET A 138 11.21 9.28 -22.16
N LYS A 139 11.02 9.41 -23.48
CA LYS A 139 11.87 8.72 -24.46
C LYS A 139 13.34 9.09 -24.31
N ARG A 140 13.64 10.39 -24.15
CA ARG A 140 15.01 10.88 -23.97
C ARG A 140 15.64 10.37 -22.67
N LEU A 141 14.86 10.26 -21.59
CA LEU A 141 15.30 9.65 -20.33
C LEU A 141 15.73 8.19 -20.55
N PHE A 142 14.89 7.41 -21.22
CA PHE A 142 15.17 5.99 -21.48
C PHE A 142 16.32 5.78 -22.47
N GLU A 143 16.46 6.64 -23.48
CA GLU A 143 17.64 6.64 -24.34
C GLU A 143 18.93 6.96 -23.56
N GLY A 144 18.90 7.96 -22.67
CA GLY A 144 20.02 8.25 -21.78
C GLY A 144 20.33 7.10 -20.82
N LEU A 145 19.30 6.37 -20.37
CA LEU A 145 19.46 5.23 -19.47
C LEU A 145 20.25 4.07 -20.11
N LYS A 146 20.21 3.91 -21.44
CA LYS A 146 20.98 2.87 -22.15
C LYS A 146 22.49 2.97 -21.89
N THR A 147 23.02 4.20 -21.85
CA THR A 147 24.46 4.47 -21.69
C THR A 147 24.84 4.88 -20.28
N ASN A 148 23.86 5.18 -19.41
CA ASN A 148 24.12 5.58 -18.04
C ASN A 148 24.66 4.41 -17.19
N THR A 149 25.69 4.69 -16.38
CA THR A 149 26.38 3.71 -15.54
C THR A 149 26.30 4.01 -14.04
N HIS A 150 25.66 5.12 -13.66
CA HIS A 150 25.66 5.62 -12.28
C HIS A 150 24.29 5.62 -11.62
N LEU A 151 23.22 5.66 -12.41
CA LEU A 151 21.86 5.64 -11.90
C LEU A 151 21.52 4.22 -11.41
N GLU A 152 21.22 4.11 -10.13
CA GLU A 152 20.92 2.86 -9.43
C GLU A 152 19.41 2.73 -9.14
N TYR A 153 18.71 3.85 -8.88
CA TYR A 153 17.30 3.86 -8.51
C TYR A 153 16.52 4.81 -9.42
N LEU A 154 15.50 4.27 -10.09
CA LEU A 154 14.60 5.04 -10.95
C LEU A 154 13.15 4.83 -10.51
N SER A 155 12.47 5.91 -10.16
CA SER A 155 11.06 5.89 -9.75
C SER A 155 10.24 6.85 -10.62
N LEU A 156 9.24 6.30 -11.31
CA LEU A 156 8.36 6.95 -12.27
C LEU A 156 6.88 6.67 -11.93
N ALA A 157 6.55 6.60 -10.65
CA ALA A 157 5.19 6.26 -10.23
C ALA A 157 4.22 7.38 -10.53
N ASN A 158 3.06 7.06 -11.12
CA ASN A 158 2.02 8.04 -11.46
C ASN A 158 2.55 9.20 -12.33
N THR A 159 3.10 8.85 -13.50
CA THR A 159 3.72 9.80 -14.46
C THR A 159 3.11 9.72 -15.87
N ASP A 160 1.91 9.16 -16.00
CA ASP A 160 1.24 8.92 -17.28
C ASP A 160 2.09 8.12 -18.28
N LEU A 161 2.82 7.11 -17.80
CA LEU A 161 3.62 6.24 -18.67
C LEU A 161 2.72 5.25 -19.42
N TYR A 162 2.84 5.24 -20.76
CA TYR A 162 2.14 4.33 -21.68
C TYR A 162 3.11 3.39 -22.38
N ASP A 163 2.59 2.26 -22.89
CA ASP A 163 3.35 1.24 -23.63
C ASP A 163 4.30 1.81 -24.69
N VAL A 164 3.84 2.74 -25.53
CA VAL A 164 4.65 3.36 -26.61
C VAL A 164 5.93 4.04 -26.10
N SER A 165 5.90 4.57 -24.87
CA SER A 165 7.09 5.17 -24.26
C SER A 165 7.91 4.11 -23.51
N ALA A 166 7.25 3.08 -22.97
CA ALA A 166 7.89 1.97 -22.26
C ALA A 166 8.66 1.00 -23.17
N GLU A 167 8.35 0.93 -24.47
CA GLU A 167 9.16 0.15 -25.43
C GLU A 167 10.64 0.56 -25.41
N VAL A 168 10.91 1.87 -25.30
CA VAL A 168 12.28 2.38 -25.20
C VAL A 168 12.92 2.00 -23.87
N LEU A 169 12.13 1.91 -22.79
CA LEU A 169 12.59 1.44 -21.48
C LEU A 169 12.96 -0.04 -21.51
N VAL A 170 12.21 -0.89 -22.21
CA VAL A 170 12.56 -2.32 -22.42
C VAL A 170 13.95 -2.43 -23.04
N GLU A 171 14.22 -1.69 -24.10
CA GLU A 171 15.54 -1.67 -24.75
C GLU A 171 16.62 -1.05 -23.84
N ALA A 172 16.27 -0.06 -23.04
CA ALA A 172 17.17 0.51 -22.05
C ALA A 172 17.60 -0.50 -20.99
N LEU A 173 16.67 -1.30 -20.46
CA LEU A 173 16.97 -2.32 -19.44
C LEU A 173 17.86 -3.45 -19.96
N LYS A 174 17.72 -3.82 -21.25
CA LYS A 174 18.61 -4.81 -21.88
C LYS A 174 20.05 -4.33 -22.00
N GLN A 175 20.29 -3.02 -22.03
CA GLN A 175 21.65 -2.44 -22.18
C GLN A 175 22.23 -1.95 -20.86
N ASN A 176 21.37 -1.42 -19.98
CA ASN A 176 21.78 -0.83 -18.71
C ASN A 176 22.24 -1.90 -17.72
N LYS A 177 23.38 -1.66 -17.07
CA LYS A 177 23.98 -2.56 -16.08
C LYS A 177 24.14 -1.95 -14.68
N SER A 178 23.66 -0.72 -14.48
CA SER A 178 23.79 0.00 -13.20
C SER A 178 22.51 -0.01 -12.38
N LEU A 179 21.35 -0.14 -13.04
CA LEU A 179 20.06 -0.01 -12.38
C LEU A 179 19.81 -1.22 -11.47
N ILE A 180 19.49 -0.91 -10.21
CA ILE A 180 19.21 -1.84 -9.11
C ILE A 180 17.72 -1.88 -8.80
N SER A 181 17.04 -0.72 -8.88
CA SER A 181 15.62 -0.61 -8.57
C SER A 181 14.88 0.23 -9.61
N LEU A 182 13.76 -0.32 -10.08
CA LEU A 182 12.85 0.33 -11.01
C LEU A 182 11.43 0.32 -10.46
N ASN A 183 10.83 1.50 -10.34
CA ASN A 183 9.41 1.66 -10.01
C ASN A 183 8.66 2.37 -11.13
N VAL A 184 7.65 1.69 -11.67
CA VAL A 184 6.69 2.19 -12.68
C VAL A 184 5.24 1.96 -12.24
N GLU A 185 4.98 1.93 -10.94
CA GLU A 185 3.64 1.80 -10.35
C GLU A 185 2.67 2.90 -10.79
N SER A 186 1.37 2.60 -10.76
CA SER A 186 0.32 3.60 -11.01
C SER A 186 0.42 4.29 -12.38
N ASN A 187 0.70 3.52 -13.43
CA ASN A 187 0.78 4.02 -14.80
C ASN A 187 -0.23 3.29 -15.71
N TYR A 188 -0.07 3.40 -17.03
CA TYR A 188 -0.95 2.85 -18.05
C TYR A 188 -0.29 1.73 -18.85
N LEU A 189 0.53 0.89 -18.18
CA LEU A 189 1.20 -0.23 -18.83
C LEU A 189 0.26 -1.42 -18.96
N THR A 190 0.25 -2.06 -20.13
CA THR A 190 -0.48 -3.32 -20.34
C THR A 190 0.29 -4.51 -19.78
N GLY A 191 -0.41 -5.63 -19.55
CA GLY A 191 0.24 -6.85 -19.09
C GLY A 191 1.32 -7.39 -20.04
N SER A 192 1.13 -7.21 -21.36
CA SER A 192 2.14 -7.56 -22.36
C SER A 192 3.41 -6.73 -22.20
N MET A 193 3.27 -5.42 -21.98
CA MET A 193 4.40 -4.54 -21.74
C MET A 193 5.14 -4.90 -20.44
N ILE A 194 4.41 -5.24 -19.37
CA ILE A 194 5.03 -5.72 -18.13
C ILE A 194 5.81 -7.02 -18.36
N ARG A 195 5.26 -7.96 -19.14
CA ARG A 195 5.97 -9.19 -19.53
C ARG A 195 7.28 -8.86 -20.25
N ASP A 196 7.27 -7.91 -21.18
CA ASP A 196 8.47 -7.50 -21.94
C ASP A 196 9.50 -6.79 -21.05
N LEU A 197 9.06 -5.98 -20.08
CA LEU A 197 9.94 -5.38 -19.08
C LEU A 197 10.65 -6.46 -18.25
N ILE A 198 9.91 -7.46 -17.76
CA ILE A 198 10.49 -8.55 -16.95
C ILE A 198 11.44 -9.40 -17.79
N ASP A 199 11.11 -9.66 -19.05
CA ASP A 199 11.99 -10.34 -20.02
C ASP A 199 13.31 -9.56 -20.21
N ALA A 200 13.25 -8.24 -20.31
CA ALA A 200 14.46 -7.41 -20.38
C ALA A 200 15.34 -7.52 -19.12
N LEU A 201 14.75 -7.68 -17.93
CA LEU A 201 15.50 -7.87 -16.68
C LEU A 201 16.35 -9.14 -16.67
N LEU A 202 16.01 -10.16 -17.48
CA LEU A 202 16.78 -11.39 -17.59
C LEU A 202 18.14 -11.22 -18.25
N THR A 203 18.32 -10.17 -19.06
CA THR A 203 19.52 -9.98 -19.87
C THR A 203 20.73 -9.61 -19.01
N ASN A 204 20.60 -8.57 -18.18
CA ASN A 204 21.70 -8.07 -17.34
C ASN A 204 21.63 -8.58 -15.89
N GLN A 205 20.43 -8.94 -15.40
CA GLN A 205 20.22 -9.42 -14.03
C GLN A 205 20.83 -8.50 -12.96
N THR A 206 20.75 -7.19 -13.15
CA THR A 206 21.25 -6.18 -12.19
C THR A 206 20.14 -5.65 -11.27
N VAL A 207 18.91 -5.65 -11.77
CA VAL A 207 17.74 -5.14 -11.03
C VAL A 207 17.33 -6.15 -9.96
N LEU A 208 17.38 -5.71 -8.71
CA LEU A 208 16.97 -6.48 -7.53
C LEU A 208 15.50 -6.23 -7.16
N GLU A 209 14.97 -5.06 -7.52
CA GLU A 209 13.62 -4.64 -7.16
C GLU A 209 12.91 -4.02 -8.36
N PHE A 210 11.83 -4.66 -8.80
CA PHE A 210 10.96 -4.18 -9.86
C PHE A 210 9.54 -4.01 -9.34
N ARG A 211 8.96 -2.81 -9.49
CA ARG A 211 7.59 -2.50 -9.07
C ARG A 211 6.79 -1.95 -10.24
N ALA A 212 5.63 -2.54 -10.48
CA ALA A 212 4.70 -2.15 -11.54
C ALA A 212 3.24 -2.38 -11.14
N ALA A 213 2.93 -2.36 -9.84
CA ALA A 213 1.57 -2.52 -9.33
C ALA A 213 0.65 -1.33 -9.70
N ASN A 214 -0.66 -1.53 -9.52
CA ASN A 214 -1.69 -0.51 -9.72
C ASN A 214 -1.72 0.11 -11.14
N GLN A 215 -1.49 -0.69 -12.19
CA GLN A 215 -1.69 -0.18 -13.55
C GLN A 215 -3.17 0.07 -13.83
N SER A 216 -3.47 1.02 -14.72
CA SER A 216 -4.84 1.32 -15.14
C SER A 216 -5.55 0.08 -15.74
N PRO A 217 -4.92 -0.72 -16.62
CA PRO A 217 -5.34 -2.10 -16.85
C PRO A 217 -5.02 -2.94 -15.62
N SER A 218 -5.96 -3.01 -14.68
CA SER A 218 -5.75 -3.73 -13.41
C SER A 218 -5.59 -5.24 -13.58
N ILE A 219 -6.06 -5.81 -14.70
CA ILE A 219 -6.06 -7.24 -14.96
C ILE A 219 -4.97 -7.55 -15.98
N LEU A 220 -3.95 -8.31 -15.55
CA LEU A 220 -2.88 -8.81 -16.42
C LEU A 220 -3.38 -9.92 -17.35
N GLY A 221 -4.21 -10.81 -16.81
CA GLY A 221 -4.74 -11.98 -17.51
C GLY A 221 -3.92 -13.24 -17.26
N ASN A 222 -4.60 -14.37 -17.06
CA ASN A 222 -4.00 -15.64 -16.62
C ASN A 222 -2.81 -16.10 -17.48
N LYS A 223 -2.89 -15.93 -18.81
CA LYS A 223 -1.81 -16.34 -19.71
C LYS A 223 -0.53 -15.53 -19.46
N ILE A 224 -0.67 -14.21 -19.33
CA ILE A 224 0.45 -13.29 -19.10
C ILE A 224 1.06 -13.53 -17.72
N GLU A 225 0.24 -13.74 -16.69
CA GLU A 225 0.74 -14.06 -15.34
C GLU A 225 1.59 -15.34 -15.32
N MET A 226 1.17 -16.38 -16.03
CA MET A 226 1.93 -17.62 -16.13
C MET A 226 3.22 -17.46 -16.95
N GLU A 227 3.22 -16.61 -17.98
CA GLU A 227 4.43 -16.25 -18.71
C GLU A 227 5.41 -15.46 -17.84
N ILE A 228 4.93 -14.45 -17.11
CA ILE A 228 5.72 -13.69 -16.14
C ILE A 228 6.32 -14.62 -15.08
N THR A 229 5.54 -15.59 -14.58
CA THR A 229 6.02 -16.58 -13.60
C THR A 229 7.24 -17.34 -14.12
N LYS A 230 7.19 -17.83 -15.37
CA LYS A 230 8.31 -18.54 -15.99
C LYS A 230 9.54 -17.65 -16.12
N LEU A 231 9.35 -16.40 -16.55
CA LEU A 231 10.45 -15.43 -16.67
C LEU A 231 11.08 -15.13 -15.31
N VAL A 232 10.27 -14.96 -14.26
CA VAL A 232 10.77 -14.71 -12.91
C VAL A 232 11.58 -15.89 -12.39
N GLU A 233 11.15 -17.13 -12.66
CA GLU A 233 11.89 -18.35 -12.28
C GLU A 233 13.27 -18.47 -12.94
N GLU A 234 13.46 -17.89 -14.13
CA GLU A 234 14.76 -17.83 -14.80
C GLU A 234 15.68 -16.76 -14.18
N ASN A 235 15.12 -15.73 -13.54
CA ASN A 235 15.88 -14.65 -12.93
C ASN A 235 16.44 -15.06 -11.55
N LYS A 236 17.76 -14.96 -11.38
CA LYS A 236 18.46 -15.37 -10.14
C LYS A 236 18.80 -14.22 -9.19
N THR A 237 18.51 -12.99 -9.60
CA THR A 237 18.96 -11.76 -8.94
C THR A 237 17.82 -10.94 -8.37
N LEU A 238 16.63 -11.03 -8.98
CA LEU A 238 15.43 -10.35 -8.51
C LEU A 238 15.05 -10.84 -7.11
N LEU A 239 14.86 -9.90 -6.18
CA LEU A 239 14.52 -10.14 -4.79
C LEU A 239 13.11 -9.68 -4.44
N ARG A 240 12.65 -8.62 -5.11
CA ARG A 240 11.34 -8.01 -4.86
C ARG A 240 10.63 -7.74 -6.17
N LEU A 241 9.42 -8.26 -6.27
CA LEU A 241 8.51 -8.02 -7.39
C LEU A 241 7.22 -7.38 -6.87
N GLY A 242 7.03 -6.10 -7.17
CA GLY A 242 5.81 -5.36 -6.87
C GLY A 242 4.79 -5.52 -8.00
N LEU A 243 4.12 -6.68 -8.05
CA LEU A 243 3.03 -6.96 -8.98
C LEU A 243 1.92 -7.71 -8.24
N CYS A 244 0.68 -7.41 -8.61
CA CYS A 244 -0.48 -8.15 -8.13
C CYS A 244 -0.78 -9.28 -9.12
N PHE A 245 -0.81 -10.51 -8.63
CA PHE A 245 -1.19 -11.69 -9.41
C PHE A 245 -2.56 -12.15 -8.94
N ASP A 246 -3.48 -12.40 -9.86
CA ASP A 246 -4.77 -12.99 -9.53
C ASP A 246 -4.66 -14.51 -9.40
N VAL A 247 -3.84 -15.15 -10.25
CA VAL A 247 -3.65 -16.61 -10.29
C VAL A 247 -2.90 -17.08 -9.03
N PRO A 248 -3.51 -17.95 -8.19
CA PRO A 248 -2.85 -18.42 -6.97
C PRO A 248 -1.56 -19.20 -7.21
N ASP A 249 -1.51 -20.03 -8.26
CA ASP A 249 -0.32 -20.81 -8.62
C ASP A 249 0.89 -19.90 -8.94
N ALA A 250 0.67 -18.87 -9.77
CA ALA A 250 1.69 -17.87 -10.11
C ALA A 250 2.23 -17.18 -8.85
N ARG A 251 1.33 -16.74 -7.96
CA ARG A 251 1.68 -16.06 -6.71
C ARG A 251 2.57 -16.91 -5.79
N VAL A 252 2.21 -18.18 -5.59
CA VAL A 252 3.00 -19.09 -4.73
C VAL A 252 4.38 -19.34 -5.34
N ARG A 253 4.45 -19.71 -6.63
CA ARG A 253 5.71 -20.00 -7.33
C ARG A 253 6.67 -18.82 -7.33
N ILE A 254 6.17 -17.62 -7.62
CA ILE A 254 6.97 -16.39 -7.60
C ILE A 254 7.49 -16.12 -6.19
N THR A 255 6.63 -16.24 -5.16
CA THR A 255 7.03 -16.00 -3.78
C THR A 255 8.12 -16.96 -3.34
N GLU A 256 7.96 -18.26 -3.61
CA GLU A 256 8.97 -19.28 -3.32
C GLU A 256 10.30 -18.99 -4.05
N HIS A 257 10.24 -18.57 -5.31
CA HIS A 257 11.43 -18.28 -6.09
C HIS A 257 12.19 -17.04 -5.59
N LEU A 258 11.47 -15.97 -5.27
CA LEU A 258 12.06 -14.77 -4.66
C LEU A 258 12.65 -15.08 -3.28
N GLN A 259 12.01 -15.97 -2.51
CA GLN A 259 12.55 -16.45 -1.24
C GLN A 259 13.87 -17.22 -1.46
N LYS A 260 13.94 -18.11 -2.45
CA LYS A 260 15.18 -18.82 -2.83
C LYS A 260 16.30 -17.85 -3.24
N ASN A 261 15.99 -16.79 -3.99
CA ASN A 261 16.99 -15.78 -4.36
C ASN A 261 17.51 -15.00 -3.13
N ASN A 262 16.62 -14.63 -2.20
CA ASN A 262 17.02 -14.02 -0.92
C ASN A 262 17.90 -14.96 -0.09
N ASP A 263 17.55 -16.24 -0.02
CA ASP A 263 18.35 -17.25 0.67
C ASP A 263 19.72 -17.46 0.03
N ARG A 264 19.84 -17.39 -1.30
CA ARG A 264 21.14 -17.44 -1.98
C ARG A 264 22.06 -16.30 -1.53
N ILE A 265 21.52 -15.09 -1.41
CA ILE A 265 22.27 -13.93 -0.89
C ILE A 265 22.66 -14.16 0.57
N ARG A 266 21.75 -14.70 1.40
CA ARG A 266 22.03 -15.03 2.80
C ARG A 266 23.17 -16.05 2.93
N LEU A 267 23.13 -17.14 2.15
CA LEU A 267 24.17 -18.18 2.13
C LEU A 267 25.52 -17.62 1.72
N ARG A 268 25.56 -16.78 0.67
CA ARG A 268 26.78 -16.06 0.25
C ARG A 268 27.38 -15.21 1.38
N ARG A 269 26.57 -14.55 2.19
CA ARG A 269 27.06 -13.75 3.34
C ARG A 269 27.70 -14.59 4.44
N ILE A 270 27.28 -15.86 4.57
CA ILE A 270 27.74 -16.77 5.62
C ILE A 270 28.94 -17.63 5.13
N GLY A 271 29.28 -17.57 3.84
CA GLY A 271 30.40 -18.32 3.26
C GLY A 271 30.12 -19.81 3.04
N CYS A 272 28.88 -20.26 3.27
CA CYS A 272 28.40 -21.57 2.88
C CYS A 272 27.82 -21.49 1.48
N GLU A 273 28.65 -21.53 0.44
CA GLU A 273 28.15 -21.68 -0.94
C GLU A 273 27.86 -23.15 -1.27
N PRO A 274 26.86 -23.39 -2.12
CA PRO A 274 27.06 -24.07 -3.39
C PRO A 274 27.28 -23.08 -4.54
#